data_AF-A0A8J7ZT56-F1
#
_entry.id   AF-A0A8J7ZT56-F1
#
_cell.length_a   1.000
_cell.length_b   1.000
_cell.length_c   1.000
_cell.angle_alpha   90.00
_cell.angle_beta   90.00
_cell.angle_gamma   90.00
#
_symmetry.space_group_name_H-M   'P 1'
#
loop_
_entity.id
_entity.type
_entity.pdbx_description
1 polymer ?
#
loop_
_entity_poly.entity_id
_entity_poly.type
_entity_poly.pdbx_seq_one_letter_code
_entity_poly.pdbx_strand_id
1 'polypeptide(L)'
;MGEMSEGTRADAIRTGKTDAPTSEEYDVAVVGGGASGLAAAVFAARYGLDTVVLDRGTSAIRRCYLVENYVGFLGIDPESFLALARGHARYEGAEVVDGHVRRVERDGDAFRVRTDGGEGLRATYVVAATAYDADYLAGLRDGEFHEEGNHPVDADEATGRTDVDGLYVAGWLSGDPHQVLVSAGHGARVAKSLVRDHRASEEGLPGELAQFWDWRVEEGTYGGEEWEAHVDEWIDERIPGDRDIGEERVAAIKRALKEERLDYQQSPAERERRRRDARALLDAVLGESPE
;
A
#
# COMPACT_ATOMS: atom_id res chain seq x y z
N MET A 1 12.88 -8.08 -8.47
CA MET A 1 12.70 -7.97 -7.00
C MET A 1 13.74 -8.86 -6.31
N GLY A 2 14.71 -8.28 -5.59
CA GLY A 2 15.88 -9.01 -5.06
C GLY A 2 15.54 -9.98 -3.91
N GLU A 3 16.30 -11.07 -3.78
CA GLU A 3 16.20 -11.96 -2.62
C GLU A 3 16.51 -11.20 -1.33
N MET A 4 15.55 -11.14 -0.40
CA MET A 4 15.80 -10.58 0.93
C MET A 4 16.80 -11.45 1.69
N SER A 5 17.79 -10.82 2.32
CA SER A 5 18.75 -11.53 3.17
C SER A 5 18.06 -12.22 4.36
N GLU A 6 18.62 -13.33 4.86
CA GLU A 6 18.08 -14.02 6.04
C GLU A 6 18.02 -13.12 7.30
N GLY A 7 18.90 -12.12 7.42
CA GLY A 7 18.90 -11.14 8.52
C GLY A 7 17.72 -10.16 8.45
N THR A 8 17.39 -9.67 7.25
CA THR A 8 16.21 -8.83 6.99
C THR A 8 14.91 -9.60 7.25
N ARG A 9 14.94 -10.93 7.08
CA ARG A 9 13.79 -11.85 7.22
C ARG A 9 13.37 -12.11 8.67
N ALA A 10 14.32 -12.19 9.61
CA ALA A 10 14.00 -12.29 11.04
C ALA A 10 13.36 -11.01 11.58
N ASP A 11 13.74 -9.85 11.03
CA ASP A 11 13.19 -8.54 11.39
C ASP A 11 11.77 -8.33 10.81
N ALA A 12 11.47 -8.90 9.64
CA ALA A 12 10.12 -8.87 9.05
C ALA A 12 9.07 -9.65 9.86
N ILE A 13 9.50 -10.65 10.64
CA ILE A 13 8.63 -11.41 11.56
C ILE A 13 8.47 -10.69 12.92
N ARG A 14 9.21 -9.59 13.17
CA ARG A 14 8.96 -8.74 14.35
C ARG A 14 7.62 -8.04 14.19
N THR A 15 6.79 -8.15 15.23
CA THR A 15 5.42 -7.62 15.28
C THR A 15 5.36 -6.17 15.77
N GLY A 16 6.41 -5.70 16.45
CA GLY A 16 6.56 -4.34 17.01
C GLY A 16 7.10 -3.32 16.00
N LYS A 17 6.97 -2.02 16.29
CA LYS A 17 7.45 -0.91 15.44
C LYS A 17 8.94 -0.65 15.62
N THR A 18 9.56 -0.01 14.64
CA THR A 18 10.89 0.62 14.81
C THR A 18 10.72 2.06 15.31
N ASP A 19 11.76 2.59 15.96
CA ASP A 19 11.73 3.95 16.53
C ASP A 19 11.91 5.06 15.48
N ALA A 20 12.57 4.74 14.36
CA ALA A 20 12.89 5.71 13.31
C ALA A 20 12.85 5.05 11.92
N PRO A 21 12.56 5.83 10.86
CA PRO A 21 12.71 5.37 9.47
C PRO A 21 14.19 5.15 9.13
N THR A 22 14.47 4.24 8.19
CA THR A 22 15.84 3.99 7.72
C THR A 22 16.29 4.89 6.55
N SER A 23 15.36 5.62 5.95
CA SER A 23 15.59 6.57 4.85
C SER A 23 14.97 7.94 5.16
N GLU A 24 15.45 8.97 4.49
CA GLU A 24 14.83 10.31 4.48
C GLU A 24 13.92 10.53 3.26
N GLU A 25 13.94 9.61 2.29
CA GLU A 25 13.13 9.65 1.06
C GLU A 25 12.38 8.33 0.86
N TYR A 26 11.12 8.44 0.43
CA TYR A 26 10.23 7.33 0.15
C TYR A 26 9.37 7.63 -1.09
N ASP A 27 8.89 6.60 -1.77
CA ASP A 27 7.83 6.77 -2.77
C ASP A 27 6.51 7.08 -2.08
N VAL A 28 6.19 6.35 -1.00
CA VAL A 28 4.89 6.42 -0.34
C VAL A 28 5.04 6.57 1.18
N ALA A 29 4.47 7.64 1.73
CA ALA A 29 4.25 7.79 3.16
C ALA A 29 2.78 7.54 3.52
N VAL A 30 2.53 6.51 4.32
CA VAL A 30 1.21 6.21 4.88
C VAL A 30 1.13 6.77 6.30
N VAL A 31 0.18 7.67 6.54
CA VAL A 31 -0.05 8.27 7.86
C VAL A 31 -1.18 7.53 8.56
N GLY A 32 -0.82 6.69 9.54
CA GLY A 32 -1.75 5.88 10.34
C GLY A 32 -1.58 4.37 10.15
N GLY A 33 -1.23 3.65 11.22
CA GLY A 33 -1.07 2.18 11.23
C GLY A 33 -2.36 1.42 11.55
N GLY A 34 -3.50 1.91 11.06
CA GLY A 34 -4.79 1.24 11.15
C GLY A 34 -4.99 0.20 10.03
N ALA A 35 -6.19 -0.40 9.96
CA ALA A 35 -6.50 -1.41 8.96
C ALA A 35 -6.37 -0.88 7.51
N SER A 36 -6.85 0.34 7.25
CA SER A 36 -6.73 0.99 5.92
C SER A 36 -5.27 1.29 5.57
N GLY A 37 -4.53 1.93 6.47
CA GLY A 37 -3.13 2.29 6.22
C GLY A 37 -2.23 1.08 6.02
N LEU A 38 -2.36 0.05 6.86
CA LEU A 38 -1.56 -1.17 6.71
C LEU A 38 -1.92 -1.95 5.44
N ALA A 39 -3.20 -1.99 5.04
CA ALA A 39 -3.60 -2.57 3.76
C ALA A 39 -3.02 -1.77 2.59
N ALA A 40 -3.07 -0.45 2.64
CA ALA A 40 -2.46 0.40 1.61
C ALA A 40 -0.95 0.15 1.49
N ALA A 41 -0.26 0.05 2.63
CA ALA A 41 1.18 -0.22 2.68
C ALA A 41 1.56 -1.57 2.08
N VAL A 42 0.79 -2.64 2.38
CA VAL A 42 1.00 -3.96 1.76
C VAL A 42 0.93 -3.87 0.24
N PHE A 43 -0.06 -3.18 -0.31
CA PHE A 43 -0.23 -3.08 -1.76
C PHE A 43 0.85 -2.23 -2.43
N ALA A 44 1.23 -1.09 -1.82
CA ALA A 44 2.30 -0.23 -2.33
C ALA A 44 3.66 -0.94 -2.30
N ALA A 45 4.04 -1.53 -1.16
CA ALA A 45 5.31 -2.24 -1.01
C ALA A 45 5.39 -3.49 -1.89
N ARG A 46 4.28 -4.22 -2.06
CA ARG A 46 4.20 -5.37 -2.97
C ARG A 46 4.41 -4.97 -4.44
N TYR A 47 4.07 -3.74 -4.82
CA TYR A 47 4.41 -3.19 -6.15
C TYR A 47 5.90 -2.84 -6.28
N GLY A 48 6.63 -2.78 -5.16
CA GLY A 48 8.03 -2.40 -5.12
C GLY A 48 8.26 -0.92 -4.83
N LEU A 49 7.25 -0.18 -4.38
CA LEU A 49 7.42 1.21 -3.94
C LEU A 49 8.05 1.26 -2.55
N ASP A 50 9.05 2.11 -2.38
CA ASP A 50 9.66 2.37 -1.08
C ASP A 50 8.62 3.03 -0.17
N THR A 51 8.09 2.25 0.78
CA THR A 51 6.89 2.59 1.54
C THR A 51 7.19 2.66 3.04
N VAL A 52 6.78 3.76 3.67
CA VAL A 52 6.84 3.94 5.13
C VAL A 52 5.46 4.16 5.73
N VAL A 53 5.16 3.48 6.83
CA VAL A 53 3.97 3.70 7.65
C VAL A 53 4.39 4.42 8.93
N LEU A 54 3.84 5.61 9.14
CA LEU A 54 4.02 6.39 10.36
C LEU A 54 2.80 6.19 11.25
N ASP A 55 2.97 5.44 12.34
CA ASP A 55 1.88 5.05 13.24
C ASP A 55 2.11 5.54 14.66
N ARG A 56 1.20 6.37 15.19
CA ARG A 56 1.21 6.79 16.61
C ARG A 56 0.57 5.79 17.58
N GLY A 57 0.09 4.64 17.09
CA GLY A 57 -0.40 3.54 17.93
C GLY A 57 -1.82 3.71 18.47
N THR A 58 -2.58 4.71 18.00
CA THR A 58 -3.94 5.01 18.48
C THR A 58 -5.04 4.49 17.56
N SER A 59 -4.79 3.34 16.90
CA SER A 59 -5.76 2.75 15.96
C SER A 59 -7.13 2.52 16.62
N ALA A 60 -8.20 2.93 15.94
CA ALA A 60 -9.57 2.87 16.48
C ALA A 60 -10.05 1.44 16.79
N ILE A 61 -9.47 0.42 16.15
CA ILE A 61 -9.83 -0.99 16.38
C ILE A 61 -9.53 -1.44 17.82
N ARG A 62 -8.59 -0.78 18.52
CA ARG A 62 -8.25 -1.06 19.92
C ARG A 62 -9.40 -0.81 20.90
N ARG A 63 -10.47 -0.15 20.47
CA ARG A 63 -11.71 0.04 21.25
C ARG A 63 -12.60 -1.21 21.26
N CYS A 64 -12.37 -2.13 20.32
CA CYS A 64 -13.07 -3.40 20.24
C CYS A 64 -12.48 -4.39 21.25
N TYR A 65 -13.30 -5.29 21.81
CA TYR A 65 -12.79 -6.41 22.61
C TYR A 65 -12.32 -7.56 21.72
N LEU A 66 -13.09 -7.90 20.69
CA LEU A 66 -12.84 -9.00 19.78
C LEU A 66 -13.43 -8.68 18.39
N VAL A 67 -12.63 -8.85 17.36
CA VAL A 67 -13.04 -8.60 15.97
C VAL A 67 -13.64 -9.88 15.39
N GLU A 68 -14.96 -9.93 15.28
CA GLU A 68 -15.71 -11.12 14.83
C GLU A 68 -16.24 -11.02 13.39
N ASN A 69 -16.06 -9.87 12.75
CA ASN A 69 -16.60 -9.57 11.42
C ASN A 69 -15.52 -9.36 10.35
N TYR A 70 -14.35 -9.96 10.53
CA TYR A 70 -13.27 -9.99 9.54
C TYR A 70 -13.15 -11.39 8.93
N VAL A 71 -13.62 -11.56 7.70
CA VAL A 71 -13.64 -12.86 7.01
C VAL A 71 -12.25 -13.50 7.02
N GLY A 72 -12.19 -14.76 7.45
CA GLY A 72 -10.94 -15.50 7.69
C GLY A 72 -10.61 -15.67 9.18
N PHE A 73 -11.15 -14.82 10.06
CA PHE A 73 -11.06 -14.95 11.50
C PHE A 73 -12.47 -15.10 12.10
N LEU A 74 -12.70 -16.16 12.90
CA LEU A 74 -13.93 -16.27 13.68
C LEU A 74 -13.98 -15.21 14.79
N GLY A 75 -12.81 -14.87 15.32
CA GLY A 75 -12.59 -13.84 16.32
C GLY A 75 -11.08 -13.63 16.44
N ILE A 76 -10.65 -12.37 16.49
CA ILE A 76 -9.25 -12.01 16.75
C ILE A 76 -9.21 -10.74 17.61
N ASP A 77 -8.36 -10.71 18.63
CA ASP A 77 -8.22 -9.51 19.43
C ASP A 77 -7.54 -8.39 18.60
N PRO A 78 -7.79 -7.11 18.91
CA PRO A 78 -7.26 -6.00 18.12
C PRO A 78 -5.73 -5.95 18.04
N GLU A 79 -5.01 -6.37 19.09
CA GLU A 79 -3.55 -6.30 19.10
C GLU A 79 -2.95 -7.36 18.19
N SER A 80 -3.46 -8.58 18.25
CA SER A 80 -3.08 -9.66 17.34
C SER A 80 -3.39 -9.31 15.88
N PHE A 81 -4.57 -8.73 15.62
CA PHE A 81 -4.91 -8.27 14.26
C PHE A 81 -3.89 -7.24 13.75
N LEU A 82 -3.61 -6.20 14.54
CA LEU A 82 -2.67 -5.16 14.15
C LEU A 82 -1.24 -5.70 14.02
N ALA A 83 -0.83 -6.64 14.88
CA ALA A 83 0.47 -7.29 14.81
C ALA A 83 0.64 -8.10 13.51
N LEU A 84 -0.36 -8.89 13.12
CA LEU A 84 -0.37 -9.61 11.85
C LEU A 84 -0.35 -8.65 10.66
N ALA A 85 -1.15 -7.58 10.69
CA ALA A 85 -1.21 -6.60 9.61
C ALA A 85 0.12 -5.84 9.45
N ARG A 86 0.78 -5.45 10.55
CA ARG A 86 2.13 -4.85 10.53
C ARG A 86 3.17 -5.83 10.00
N GLY A 87 3.13 -7.09 10.46
CA GLY A 87 4.02 -8.14 9.98
C GLY A 87 3.87 -8.37 8.48
N HIS A 88 2.65 -8.36 7.95
CA HIS A 88 2.40 -8.48 6.51
C HIS A 88 2.96 -7.30 5.72
N ALA A 89 2.73 -6.06 6.19
CA ALA A 89 3.28 -4.86 5.53
C ALA A 89 4.82 -4.94 5.44
N ARG A 90 5.48 -5.30 6.54
CA ARG A 90 6.95 -5.51 6.57
C ARG A 90 7.43 -6.63 5.68
N TYR A 91 6.69 -7.75 5.68
CA TYR A 91 7.03 -8.90 4.88
C TYR A 91 7.01 -8.60 3.37
N GLU A 92 6.11 -7.71 2.92
CA GLU A 92 6.09 -7.23 1.54
C GLU A 92 7.04 -6.04 1.29
N GLY A 93 7.74 -5.52 2.31
CA GLY A 93 8.82 -4.54 2.16
C GLY A 93 8.56 -3.16 2.78
N ALA A 94 7.39 -2.91 3.37
CA ALA A 94 7.10 -1.62 3.99
C ALA A 94 7.84 -1.45 5.33
N GLU A 95 8.31 -0.25 5.62
CA GLU A 95 8.70 0.13 6.97
C GLU A 95 7.48 0.51 7.80
N VAL A 96 7.46 0.13 9.08
CA VAL A 96 6.38 0.53 10.01
C VAL A 96 7.00 1.06 11.29
N VAL A 97 6.93 2.37 11.42
CA VAL A 97 7.68 3.20 12.37
C VAL A 97 6.71 3.83 13.37
N ASP A 98 7.14 3.92 14.63
CA ASP A 98 6.42 4.74 15.61
C ASP A 98 6.60 6.22 15.26
N GLY A 99 5.49 6.90 14.98
CA GLY A 99 5.57 8.25 14.44
C GLY A 99 4.24 8.96 14.51
N HIS A 100 4.23 10.09 15.23
CA HIS A 100 3.11 11.01 15.20
C HIS A 100 3.39 12.12 14.20
N VAL A 101 2.72 12.06 13.05
CA VAL A 101 2.78 13.10 12.02
C VAL A 101 2.08 14.35 12.53
N ARG A 102 2.79 15.47 12.50
CA ARG A 102 2.30 16.78 12.92
C ARG A 102 1.98 17.69 11.75
N ARG A 103 2.65 17.47 10.62
CA ARG A 103 2.45 18.30 9.44
C ARG A 103 2.87 17.57 8.18
N VAL A 104 2.09 17.73 7.13
CA VAL A 104 2.44 17.39 5.75
C VAL A 104 2.38 18.69 4.96
N GLU A 105 3.47 18.98 4.24
CA GLU A 105 3.61 20.20 3.46
C GLU A 105 4.08 19.84 2.05
N ARG A 106 3.75 20.67 1.05
CA ARG A 106 4.31 20.53 -0.29
C ARG A 106 5.82 20.78 -0.26
N ASP A 107 6.56 19.92 -0.95
CA ASP A 107 8.01 20.04 -1.17
C ASP A 107 8.31 19.74 -2.65
N GLY A 108 8.07 20.73 -3.51
CA GLY A 108 8.14 20.57 -4.96
C GLY A 108 7.01 19.70 -5.51
N ASP A 109 7.39 18.63 -6.20
CA ASP A 109 6.54 17.55 -6.73
C ASP A 109 6.18 16.48 -5.68
N ALA A 110 6.73 16.60 -4.46
CA ALA A 110 6.56 15.65 -3.37
C ALA A 110 5.96 16.34 -2.13
N PHE A 111 6.02 15.63 -1.01
CA PHE A 111 5.59 16.08 0.30
C PHE A 111 6.72 15.97 1.33
N ARG A 112 6.79 16.94 2.23
CA ARG A 112 7.56 16.84 3.46
C ARG A 112 6.64 16.42 4.61
N VAL A 113 6.93 15.29 5.22
CA VAL A 113 6.14 14.68 6.31
C VAL A 113 6.91 14.83 7.61
N ARG A 114 6.45 15.72 8.49
CA ARG A 114 7.09 16.02 9.78
C ARG A 114 6.46 15.24 10.92
N THR A 115 7.28 14.57 11.71
CA THR A 115 6.89 13.88 12.94
C THR A 115 7.33 14.67 14.19
N ASP A 116 6.92 14.21 15.38
CA ASP A 116 7.34 14.80 16.66
C ASP A 116 8.86 14.82 16.92
N GLY A 117 9.69 14.13 16.13
CA GLY A 117 11.07 13.77 16.49
C GLY A 117 12.19 14.05 15.48
N GLY A 118 12.00 14.85 14.42
CA GLY A 118 13.08 15.06 13.43
C GLY A 118 12.80 16.11 12.36
N GLU A 119 13.66 16.18 11.34
CA GLU A 119 13.53 17.10 10.19
C GLU A 119 12.39 16.73 9.23
N GLY A 120 11.77 15.56 9.46
CA GLY A 120 10.76 14.96 8.60
C GLY A 120 11.39 14.21 7.42
N LEU A 121 10.58 13.37 6.78
CA LEU A 121 10.96 12.65 5.56
C LEU A 121 10.29 13.27 4.33
N ARG A 122 10.84 13.01 3.15
CA ARG A 122 10.24 13.37 1.87
C ARG A 122 9.54 12.14 1.27
N ALA A 123 8.32 12.33 0.76
CA ALA A 123 7.58 11.27 0.08
C ALA A 123 6.88 11.79 -1.17
N THR A 124 6.99 11.08 -2.30
CA THR A 124 6.31 11.45 -3.55
C THR A 124 4.80 11.42 -3.38
N TYR A 125 4.29 10.39 -2.73
CA TYR A 125 2.87 10.18 -2.45
C TYR A 125 2.60 10.11 -0.94
N VAL A 126 1.44 10.62 -0.53
CA VAL A 126 0.95 10.49 0.85
C VAL A 126 -0.41 9.80 0.86
N VAL A 127 -0.57 8.78 1.70
CA VAL A 127 -1.86 8.17 2.02
C VAL A 127 -2.26 8.56 3.44
N ALA A 128 -3.21 9.48 3.56
CA ALA A 128 -3.83 9.86 4.82
C ALA A 128 -4.82 8.77 5.26
N ALA A 129 -4.43 7.99 6.27
CA ALA A 129 -5.18 6.82 6.74
C ALA A 129 -5.40 6.85 8.27
N THR A 130 -5.45 8.06 8.84
CA THR A 130 -5.89 8.28 10.21
C THR A 130 -7.40 8.05 10.34
N ALA A 131 -7.92 7.99 11.55
CA ALA A 131 -9.36 7.81 11.75
C ALA A 131 -10.12 9.10 11.38
N TYR A 132 -10.13 10.08 12.27
CA TYR A 132 -10.87 11.34 12.12
C TYR A 132 -9.96 12.58 12.25
N ASP A 133 -8.66 12.37 12.48
CA ASP A 133 -7.68 13.43 12.71
C ASP A 133 -7.04 13.80 11.37
N ALA A 134 -7.32 15.01 10.88
CA ALA A 134 -6.79 15.54 9.62
C ALA A 134 -5.93 16.80 9.83
N ASP A 135 -5.69 17.23 11.07
CA ASP A 135 -5.07 18.52 11.39
C ASP A 135 -3.68 18.65 10.76
N TYR A 136 -2.95 17.54 10.64
CA TYR A 136 -1.63 17.50 10.04
C TYR A 136 -1.61 17.81 8.53
N LEU A 137 -2.76 17.76 7.85
CA LEU A 137 -2.88 18.14 6.44
C LEU A 137 -3.17 19.64 6.25
N ALA A 138 -3.38 20.39 7.33
CA ALA A 138 -3.74 21.80 7.27
C ALA A 138 -2.75 22.62 6.41
N GLY A 139 -3.29 23.40 5.48
CA GLY A 139 -2.51 24.22 4.55
C GLY A 139 -2.18 23.55 3.21
N LEU A 140 -2.57 22.30 2.98
CA LEU A 140 -2.50 21.67 1.65
C LEU A 140 -3.69 22.01 0.76
N ARG A 141 -4.78 22.57 1.30
CA ARG A 141 -5.98 22.99 0.56
C ARG A 141 -6.46 24.38 0.99
N ASP A 142 -6.89 25.17 0.00
CA ASP A 142 -7.57 26.46 0.18
C ASP A 142 -9.05 26.22 0.49
N GLY A 143 -9.36 25.87 1.74
CA GLY A 143 -10.72 25.54 2.18
C GLY A 143 -10.63 24.44 3.23
N GLU A 144 -10.92 24.81 4.46
CA GLU A 144 -10.59 24.07 5.66
C GLU A 144 -11.12 22.63 5.60
N PHE A 145 -10.36 21.68 6.17
CA PHE A 145 -10.91 20.40 6.62
C PHE A 145 -11.93 20.73 7.71
N HIS A 146 -13.12 21.21 7.33
CA HIS A 146 -14.14 21.69 8.22
C HIS A 146 -14.81 20.50 8.91
N GLU A 147 -15.05 20.62 10.22
CA GLU A 147 -15.87 19.71 11.03
C GLU A 147 -17.37 19.79 10.63
N GLU A 148 -17.74 19.62 9.36
CA GLU A 148 -19.13 19.35 8.98
C GLU A 148 -19.30 17.87 8.64
N GLY A 149 -19.53 17.08 9.69
CA GLY A 149 -19.74 15.63 9.61
C GLY A 149 -18.50 14.80 9.96
N ASN A 150 -18.68 13.48 10.09
CA ASN A 150 -17.64 12.52 10.48
C ASN A 150 -16.53 12.31 9.41
N HIS A 151 -16.41 13.20 8.41
CA HIS A 151 -15.63 13.02 7.18
C HIS A 151 -14.80 14.26 6.89
N PRO A 152 -13.63 14.40 7.52
CA PRO A 152 -12.90 15.67 7.52
C PRO A 152 -12.22 15.98 6.18
N VAL A 153 -12.07 15.02 5.26
CA VAL A 153 -11.37 15.23 3.97
C VAL A 153 -12.23 14.81 2.77
N ASP A 154 -12.44 15.75 1.85
CA ASP A 154 -13.07 15.46 0.56
C ASP A 154 -12.12 14.65 -0.36
N ALA A 155 -12.54 13.46 -0.74
CA ALA A 155 -11.79 12.57 -1.61
C ALA A 155 -12.76 11.73 -2.44
N ASP A 156 -12.33 11.32 -3.62
CA ASP A 156 -13.11 10.38 -4.44
C ASP A 156 -13.24 9.04 -3.71
N GLU A 157 -14.48 8.66 -3.35
CA GLU A 157 -14.80 7.44 -2.58
C GLU A 157 -14.22 6.17 -3.23
N ALA A 158 -14.14 6.16 -4.56
CA ALA A 158 -13.62 5.03 -5.31
C ALA A 158 -12.09 4.96 -5.34
N THR A 159 -11.37 6.07 -5.30
CA THR A 159 -9.93 6.05 -5.60
C THR A 159 -9.09 6.64 -4.47
N GLY A 160 -9.73 7.28 -3.49
CA GLY A 160 -9.12 8.05 -2.43
C GLY A 160 -8.40 9.30 -2.90
N ARG A 161 -8.49 9.67 -4.19
CA ARG A 161 -7.81 10.85 -4.72
C ARG A 161 -8.39 12.12 -4.13
N THR A 162 -7.51 13.07 -3.83
CA THR A 162 -7.88 14.44 -3.47
C THR A 162 -7.56 15.38 -4.62
N ASP A 163 -7.93 16.67 -4.50
CA ASP A 163 -7.51 17.72 -5.44
C ASP A 163 -6.03 18.11 -5.29
N VAL A 164 -5.33 17.52 -4.32
CA VAL A 164 -3.90 17.72 -4.10
C VAL A 164 -3.18 16.54 -4.75
N ASP A 165 -2.55 16.77 -5.91
CA ASP A 165 -1.85 15.72 -6.67
C ASP A 165 -0.89 14.90 -5.79
N GLY A 166 -1.07 13.59 -5.77
CA GLY A 166 -0.26 12.67 -4.97
C GLY A 166 -0.67 12.54 -3.50
N LEU A 167 -1.70 13.26 -3.03
CA LEU A 167 -2.34 13.04 -1.73
C LEU A 167 -3.60 12.20 -1.91
N TYR A 168 -3.65 11.08 -1.18
CA TYR A 168 -4.77 10.16 -1.13
C TYR A 168 -5.31 10.04 0.31
N VAL A 169 -6.56 9.59 0.43
CA VAL A 169 -7.23 9.37 1.72
C VAL A 169 -7.84 7.98 1.75
N ALA A 170 -7.66 7.26 2.86
CA ALA A 170 -8.12 5.89 3.01
C ALA A 170 -8.85 5.63 4.35
N GLY A 171 -9.86 4.77 4.29
CA GLY A 171 -10.66 4.36 5.46
C GLY A 171 -11.58 5.48 5.96
N TRP A 172 -11.82 5.51 7.27
CA TRP A 172 -12.81 6.40 7.88
C TRP A 172 -12.60 7.88 7.54
N LEU A 173 -11.35 8.33 7.37
CA LEU A 173 -11.03 9.72 7.02
C LEU A 173 -11.72 10.22 5.74
N SER A 174 -12.04 9.33 4.80
CA SER A 174 -12.65 9.67 3.50
C SER A 174 -14.18 9.64 3.47
N GLY A 175 -14.87 9.22 4.54
CA GLY A 175 -16.30 8.89 4.39
C GLY A 175 -16.72 7.52 4.91
N ASP A 176 -15.78 6.57 4.91
CA ASP A 176 -16.18 5.17 4.91
C ASP A 176 -16.79 4.70 6.23
N PRO A 177 -17.72 3.72 6.18
CA PRO A 177 -18.22 3.03 7.37
C PRO A 177 -17.08 2.48 8.23
N HIS A 178 -17.20 2.65 9.54
CA HIS A 178 -16.13 2.38 10.50
C HIS A 178 -16.03 0.87 10.82
N GLN A 179 -15.77 0.05 9.81
CA GLN A 179 -15.65 -1.40 9.93
C GLN A 179 -14.29 -1.86 9.42
N VAL A 180 -13.59 -2.68 10.20
CA VAL A 180 -12.20 -3.08 9.94
C VAL A 180 -11.98 -3.64 8.53
N LEU A 181 -12.86 -4.52 8.06
CA LEU A 181 -12.76 -5.14 6.75
C LEU A 181 -13.01 -4.13 5.62
N VAL A 182 -13.98 -3.23 5.82
CA VAL A 182 -14.29 -2.16 4.86
C VAL A 182 -13.11 -1.19 4.75
N SER A 183 -12.57 -0.74 5.88
CA SER A 183 -11.40 0.14 5.90
C SER A 183 -10.17 -0.51 5.25
N ALA A 184 -9.90 -1.80 5.52
CA ALA A 184 -8.81 -2.53 4.86
C ALA A 184 -9.02 -2.62 3.35
N GLY A 185 -10.25 -2.94 2.91
CA GLY A 185 -10.63 -2.98 1.50
C GLY A 185 -10.46 -1.64 0.79
N HIS A 186 -10.88 -0.54 1.43
CA HIS A 186 -10.68 0.79 0.88
C HIS A 186 -9.18 1.15 0.83
N GLY A 187 -8.41 0.89 1.88
CA GLY A 187 -6.95 1.09 1.86
C GLY A 187 -6.25 0.38 0.69
N ALA A 188 -6.60 -0.88 0.42
CA ALA A 188 -6.10 -1.61 -0.74
C ALA A 188 -6.52 -0.95 -2.07
N ARG A 189 -7.77 -0.49 -2.18
CA ARG A 189 -8.29 0.19 -3.37
C ARG A 189 -7.60 1.53 -3.64
N VAL A 190 -7.31 2.29 -2.59
CA VAL A 190 -6.54 3.54 -2.66
C VAL A 190 -5.12 3.28 -3.11
N ALA A 191 -4.43 2.29 -2.53
CA ALA A 191 -3.08 1.93 -2.96
C ALA A 191 -3.03 1.49 -4.43
N LYS A 192 -4.04 0.74 -4.91
CA LYS A 192 -4.14 0.42 -6.35
C LYS A 192 -4.30 1.66 -7.24
N SER A 193 -5.02 2.67 -6.76
CA SER A 193 -5.19 3.94 -7.47
C SER A 193 -3.91 4.76 -7.49
N LEU A 194 -3.17 4.78 -6.37
CA LEU A 194 -1.84 5.38 -6.26
C LEU A 194 -0.84 4.70 -7.19
N VAL A 195 -0.74 3.37 -7.16
CA VAL A 195 0.15 2.62 -8.06
C VAL A 195 -0.20 2.93 -9.51
N ARG A 196 -1.49 2.98 -9.86
CA ARG A 196 -1.91 3.36 -11.22
C ARG A 196 -1.40 4.74 -11.61
N ASP A 197 -1.46 5.72 -10.71
CA ASP A 197 -1.00 7.07 -11.01
C ASP A 197 0.52 7.12 -11.14
N HIS A 198 1.25 6.44 -10.26
CA HIS A 198 2.71 6.28 -10.36
C HIS A 198 3.12 5.64 -11.70
N ARG A 199 2.44 4.58 -12.13
CA ARG A 199 2.68 3.95 -13.44
C ARG A 199 2.38 4.88 -14.61
N ALA A 200 1.35 5.72 -14.47
CA ALA A 200 1.01 6.67 -15.50
C ALA A 200 2.04 7.82 -15.59
N SER A 201 2.53 8.32 -14.46
CA SER A 201 3.48 9.45 -14.41
C SER A 201 4.92 9.03 -14.65
N GLU A 202 5.41 8.01 -13.94
CA GLU A 202 6.83 7.61 -13.92
C GLU A 202 7.18 6.63 -15.03
N GLU A 203 6.32 5.63 -15.28
CA GLU A 203 6.54 4.64 -16.33
C GLU A 203 5.97 5.09 -17.69
N GLY A 204 5.09 6.10 -17.68
CA GLY A 204 4.41 6.62 -18.87
C GLY A 204 3.48 5.58 -19.51
N LEU A 205 2.82 4.75 -18.69
CA LEU A 205 1.84 3.78 -19.15
C LEU A 205 0.46 4.42 -19.37
N PRO A 206 -0.18 4.24 -20.53
CA PRO A 206 -1.45 4.89 -20.82
C PRO A 206 -2.66 4.12 -20.27
N GLY A 207 -3.70 4.87 -19.88
CA GLY A 207 -5.06 4.34 -19.74
C GLY A 207 -5.20 3.15 -18.79
N GLU A 208 -5.67 2.03 -19.33
CA GLU A 208 -5.83 0.77 -18.57
C GLU A 208 -4.51 0.01 -18.38
N LEU A 209 -3.47 0.29 -19.17
CA LEU A 209 -2.17 -0.37 -19.04
C LEU A 209 -1.44 0.04 -17.76
N ALA A 210 -1.73 1.24 -17.24
CA ALA A 210 -1.26 1.68 -15.94
C ALA A 210 -1.97 0.97 -14.77
N GLN A 211 -3.03 0.17 -15.02
CA GLN A 211 -3.62 -0.60 -13.93
C GLN A 211 -2.66 -1.69 -13.46
N PHE A 212 -2.60 -1.85 -12.15
CA PHE A 212 -1.87 -2.95 -11.53
C PHE A 212 -2.63 -4.28 -11.63
N TRP A 213 -1.95 -5.35 -12.07
CA TRP A 213 -2.49 -6.71 -12.14
C TRP A 213 -1.82 -7.62 -11.12
N ASP A 214 -2.65 -8.37 -10.40
CA ASP A 214 -2.32 -9.05 -9.16
C ASP A 214 -2.80 -10.50 -9.21
N TRP A 215 -1.86 -11.45 -9.17
CA TRP A 215 -1.81 -12.72 -8.43
C TRP A 215 -0.41 -13.28 -8.72
N ARG A 216 0.33 -13.72 -7.70
CA ARG A 216 1.54 -14.52 -7.95
C ARG A 216 1.12 -15.89 -8.46
N VAL A 217 1.69 -16.34 -9.58
CA VAL A 217 1.32 -17.61 -10.23
C VAL A 217 2.47 -18.62 -10.17
N GLU A 218 2.20 -19.86 -10.58
CA GLU A 218 3.23 -20.90 -10.63
C GLU A 218 4.17 -20.69 -11.82
N GLU A 219 5.45 -21.02 -11.65
CA GLU A 219 6.39 -21.09 -12.76
C GLU A 219 5.89 -22.01 -13.88
N GLY A 220 5.94 -21.50 -15.11
CA GLY A 220 5.39 -22.15 -16.30
C GLY A 220 3.94 -21.79 -16.63
N THR A 221 3.29 -20.91 -15.84
CA THR A 221 1.95 -20.38 -16.17
C THR A 221 2.00 -19.44 -17.36
N TYR A 222 3.07 -18.66 -17.48
CA TYR A 222 3.27 -17.67 -18.54
C TYR A 222 4.49 -18.03 -19.39
N GLY A 223 4.39 -17.78 -20.70
CA GLY A 223 5.46 -17.99 -21.67
C GLY A 223 5.01 -18.74 -22.92
N GLY A 224 5.88 -18.73 -23.95
CA GLY A 224 5.59 -19.32 -25.26
C GLY A 224 4.89 -18.35 -26.22
N GLU A 225 4.96 -18.67 -27.52
CA GLU A 225 4.51 -17.79 -28.61
C GLU A 225 3.01 -17.44 -28.52
N GLU A 226 2.15 -18.39 -28.16
CA GLU A 226 0.71 -18.15 -28.02
C GLU A 226 0.39 -17.18 -26.88
N TRP A 227 1.07 -17.31 -25.74
CA TRP A 227 0.92 -16.38 -24.62
C TRP A 227 1.41 -14.99 -25.00
N GLU A 228 2.58 -14.88 -25.63
CA GLU A 228 3.13 -13.60 -26.06
C GLU A 228 2.21 -12.87 -27.03
N ALA A 229 1.64 -13.58 -28.02
CA ALA A 229 0.69 -13.03 -28.97
C ALA A 229 -0.59 -12.55 -28.27
N HIS A 230 -1.09 -13.32 -27.29
CA HIS A 230 -2.26 -12.91 -26.49
C HIS A 230 -1.98 -11.66 -25.65
N VAL A 231 -0.79 -11.53 -25.06
CA VAL A 231 -0.41 -10.30 -24.34
C VAL A 231 -0.33 -9.11 -25.29
N ASP A 232 0.23 -9.29 -26.49
CA ASP A 232 0.30 -8.22 -27.49
C ASP A 232 -1.08 -7.74 -27.93
N GLU A 233 -2.00 -8.67 -28.23
CA GLU A 233 -3.40 -8.37 -28.57
C GLU A 233 -4.09 -7.61 -27.43
N TRP A 234 -3.96 -8.10 -26.19
CA TRP A 234 -4.54 -7.44 -25.02
C TRP A 234 -4.04 -6.01 -24.81
N ILE A 235 -2.76 -5.76 -25.11
CA ILE A 235 -2.14 -4.43 -25.04
C ILE A 235 -2.68 -3.54 -26.16
N ASP A 236 -2.72 -4.03 -27.39
CA ASP A 236 -3.18 -3.26 -28.56
C ASP A 236 -4.63 -2.79 -28.39
N GLU A 237 -5.50 -3.63 -27.81
CA GLU A 237 -6.89 -3.26 -27.49
C GLU A 237 -7.02 -2.14 -26.44
N ARG A 238 -5.98 -1.91 -25.63
CA ARG A 238 -5.99 -1.00 -24.48
C ARG A 238 -5.15 0.24 -24.66
N ILE A 239 -4.40 0.33 -25.75
CA ILE A 239 -3.77 1.58 -26.14
C ILE A 239 -4.87 2.51 -26.65
N PRO A 240 -5.05 3.71 -26.05
CA PRO A 240 -6.04 4.66 -26.51
C PRO A 240 -5.75 5.08 -27.95
N GLY A 241 -6.71 4.84 -28.87
CA GLY A 241 -6.54 5.11 -30.30
C GLY A 241 -6.43 6.60 -30.67
N ASP A 242 -6.67 7.50 -29.71
CA ASP A 242 -6.53 8.95 -29.81
C ASP A 242 -5.14 9.46 -29.40
N ARG A 243 -4.27 8.60 -28.84
CA ARG A 243 -2.87 8.95 -28.54
C ARG A 243 -1.95 8.53 -29.68
N ASP A 244 -1.16 9.49 -30.17
CA ASP A 244 -0.03 9.22 -31.07
C ASP A 244 1.14 8.63 -30.27
N ILE A 245 1.03 7.34 -29.92
CA ILE A 245 2.12 6.58 -29.30
C ILE A 245 2.86 5.89 -30.45
N GLY A 246 4.07 6.37 -30.76
CA GLY A 246 4.88 5.81 -31.84
C GLY A 246 5.14 4.31 -31.67
N GLU A 247 5.25 3.57 -32.79
CA GLU A 247 5.38 2.11 -32.82
C GLU A 247 6.51 1.58 -31.92
N GLU A 248 7.64 2.30 -31.84
CA GLU A 248 8.77 1.94 -30.98
C GLU A 248 8.39 1.96 -29.50
N ARG A 249 7.60 2.95 -29.07
CA ARG A 249 7.13 3.05 -27.68
C ARG A 249 6.12 1.95 -27.37
N VAL A 250 5.24 1.62 -28.32
CA VAL A 250 4.31 0.48 -28.17
C VAL A 250 5.07 -0.83 -28.00
N ALA A 251 6.09 -1.07 -28.83
CA ALA A 251 6.93 -2.26 -28.72
C ALA A 251 7.68 -2.32 -27.37
N ALA A 252 8.13 -1.17 -26.86
CA ALA A 252 8.77 -1.09 -25.54
C ALA A 252 7.80 -1.43 -24.40
N ILE A 253 6.56 -0.90 -24.45
CA ILE A 253 5.50 -1.21 -23.47
C ILE A 253 5.18 -2.71 -23.50
N LYS A 254 5.02 -3.29 -24.69
CA LYS A 254 4.78 -4.74 -24.85
C LYS A 254 5.86 -5.58 -24.21
N ARG A 255 7.13 -5.25 -24.45
CA ARG A 255 8.26 -5.94 -23.82
C ARG A 255 8.23 -5.82 -22.30
N ALA A 256 8.11 -4.60 -21.78
CA ALA A 256 8.12 -4.33 -20.34
C ALA A 256 6.99 -5.06 -19.60
N LEU A 257 5.75 -5.02 -20.12
CA LEU A 257 4.61 -5.69 -19.50
C LEU A 257 4.68 -7.22 -19.58
N LYS A 258 5.32 -7.78 -20.63
CA LYS A 258 5.59 -9.22 -20.69
C LYS A 258 6.64 -9.62 -19.65
N GLU A 259 7.75 -8.88 -19.56
CA GLU A 259 8.80 -9.11 -18.55
C GLU A 259 8.23 -9.03 -17.13
N GLU A 260 7.45 -7.99 -16.82
CA GLU A 260 6.77 -7.84 -15.53
C GLU A 260 5.85 -9.05 -15.21
N ARG A 261 5.09 -9.54 -16.20
CA ARG A 261 4.22 -10.71 -15.99
C ARG A 261 5.03 -11.96 -15.69
N LEU A 262 6.17 -12.15 -16.34
CA LEU A 262 7.05 -13.28 -16.06
C LEU A 262 7.59 -13.23 -14.63
N ASP A 263 7.86 -12.03 -14.09
CA ASP A 263 8.30 -11.84 -12.70
C ASP A 263 7.25 -12.25 -11.64
N TYR A 264 5.95 -12.33 -12.01
CA TYR A 264 4.90 -12.84 -11.12
C TYR A 264 4.93 -14.36 -10.95
N GLN A 265 5.67 -15.08 -11.79
CA GLN A 265 5.81 -16.51 -11.69
C GLN A 265 6.74 -16.87 -10.52
N GLN A 266 6.33 -17.83 -9.69
CA GLN A 266 7.06 -18.22 -8.49
C GLN A 266 7.48 -19.67 -8.58
N SER A 267 8.76 -19.92 -8.29
CA SER A 267 9.30 -21.28 -8.21
C SER A 267 8.64 -22.08 -7.07
N PRO A 268 8.64 -23.41 -7.13
CA PRO A 268 8.14 -24.24 -6.03
C PRO A 268 8.80 -23.94 -4.68
N ALA A 269 10.11 -23.65 -4.68
CA ALA A 269 10.87 -23.33 -3.48
C ALA A 269 10.44 -21.99 -2.86
N GLU A 270 10.23 -20.97 -3.69
CA GLU A 270 9.70 -19.66 -3.29
C GLU A 270 8.33 -19.81 -2.64
N ARG A 271 7.41 -20.53 -3.29
CA ARG A 271 6.04 -20.76 -2.80
C ARG A 271 6.05 -21.43 -1.43
N GLU A 272 6.86 -22.47 -1.26
CA GLU A 272 6.98 -23.19 0.01
C GLU A 272 7.58 -22.28 1.09
N ARG A 273 8.59 -21.46 0.74
CA ARG A 273 9.18 -20.50 1.66
C ARG A 273 8.13 -19.49 2.16
N ARG A 274 7.37 -18.87 1.25
CA ARG A 274 6.31 -17.91 1.59
C ARG A 274 5.23 -18.51 2.48
N ARG A 275 4.84 -19.77 2.23
CA ARG A 275 3.89 -20.50 3.09
C ARG A 275 4.43 -20.70 4.50
N ARG A 276 5.71 -21.08 4.62
CA ARG A 276 6.38 -21.24 5.91
C ARG A 276 6.45 -19.92 6.67
N ASP A 277 6.81 -18.83 6.00
CA ASP A 277 6.94 -17.50 6.62
C ASP A 277 5.57 -16.98 7.07
N ALA A 278 4.53 -17.16 6.26
CA ALA A 278 3.16 -16.85 6.64
C ALA A 278 2.71 -17.64 7.88
N ARG A 279 3.07 -18.93 7.96
CA ARG A 279 2.78 -19.75 9.14
C ARG A 279 3.56 -19.29 10.37
N ALA A 280 4.84 -18.96 10.21
CA ALA A 280 5.67 -18.47 11.31
C ALA A 280 5.14 -17.15 11.89
N LEU A 281 4.66 -16.22 11.05
CA LEU A 281 4.03 -14.98 11.52
C LEU A 281 2.74 -15.27 12.32
N LEU A 282 1.90 -16.19 11.84
CA LEU A 282 0.70 -16.60 12.56
C LEU A 282 1.04 -17.24 13.91
N ASP A 283 2.00 -18.16 13.94
CA ASP A 283 2.41 -18.84 15.17
C ASP A 283 3.09 -17.86 16.15
N ALA A 284 3.84 -16.86 15.67
CA ALA A 284 4.47 -15.84 16.52
C ALA A 284 3.46 -14.89 17.18
N VAL A 285 2.32 -14.62 16.54
CA VAL A 285 1.30 -13.71 17.07
C VAL A 285 0.21 -14.45 17.86
N LEU A 286 -0.21 -15.62 17.38
CA LEU A 286 -1.37 -16.36 17.90
C LEU A 286 -0.98 -17.63 18.67
N GLY A 287 0.27 -18.07 18.59
CA GLY A 287 0.73 -19.35 19.15
C GLY A 287 0.87 -19.37 20.67
N GLU A 288 0.89 -18.20 21.32
CA GLU A 288 0.79 -18.09 22.78
C GLU A 288 -0.63 -17.66 23.17
N SER A 289 -1.52 -18.62 23.46
CA SER A 289 -2.68 -18.34 24.32
C SER A 289 -2.27 -18.61 25.77
N PRO A 290 -2.59 -17.73 26.73
CA PRO A 290 -2.39 -18.01 28.15
C PRO A 290 -3.20 -19.23 28.56
N GLU A 291 -2.63 -20.08 29.42
CA GLU A 291 -3.36 -21.12 30.15
C GLU A 291 -4.53 -20.56 30.96
#